data_AF-A0A6G7EJ57-F1
#
_entry.id   AF-A0A6G7EJ57-F1
#
_cell.length_a   1.000
_cell.length_b   1.000
_cell.length_c   1.000
_cell.angle_alpha   90.00
_cell.angle_beta   90.00
_cell.angle_gamma   90.00
#
_symmetry.space_group_name_H-M   'P 1'
#
loop_
_entity.id
_entity.type
_entity.pdbx_description
1 polymer ?
#
loop_
_entity_poly.entity_id
_entity_poly.type
_entity_poly.pdbx_seq_one_letter_code
_entity_poly.pdbx_strand_id
1 'polypeptide(L)'
;MIRPLAAALLIVLIGAESAAAQTPRTLAALDELRAAAGGLSDAHLREETLAGLQSRPCVRHRAGLTAADEDVILAALRADGLMPASADGVQAEVQRLTVFPPLADGAACPALPQPLESAPGGNAGSHHDWPGGLVDHEVFNLRLGLALADLYEAEDGLPVDRDAVIAAVLWHDWAKALVLVWNDDGSLPPERPIAGAGAHHVLGLAEAMARGLPEAEILAQACAHAAPIGDDQRTVQNWLRAAAIISRTAWTVPAVPTRECLISNAADDNWVHAEAAVHAADAALARLAPRFGYPAADGPAYRTRLRNPMLETLGADRIKALSDVEGDAGVERALRAAGF
;
A
#
# COMPACT_ATOMS: atom_id res chain seq x y z
N MET A 1 1.60 13.85 51.27
CA MET A 1 1.70 12.37 51.17
C MET A 1 0.98 11.94 49.90
N ILE A 2 1.79 11.59 48.91
CA ILE A 2 1.41 11.24 47.55
C ILE A 2 0.98 9.77 47.52
N ARG A 3 -0.12 9.46 46.83
CA ARG A 3 -0.37 8.12 46.27
C ARG A 3 -0.80 8.32 44.82
N PRO A 4 -0.03 7.84 43.83
CA PRO A 4 -0.47 7.86 42.45
C PRO A 4 -1.42 6.68 42.22
N LEU A 5 -2.54 6.93 41.55
CA LEU A 5 -3.30 5.88 40.90
C LEU A 5 -2.48 5.42 39.68
N ALA A 6 -1.90 4.23 39.78
CA ALA A 6 -1.37 3.53 38.60
C ALA A 6 -2.57 3.08 37.76
N ALA A 7 -2.81 3.76 36.63
CA ALA A 7 -3.66 3.23 35.59
C ALA A 7 -2.95 2.02 34.98
N ALA A 8 -3.41 0.82 35.30
CA ALA A 8 -2.97 -0.40 34.63
C ALA A 8 -3.48 -0.34 33.18
N LEU A 9 -2.57 -0.05 32.25
CA LEU A 9 -2.80 -0.20 30.83
C LEU A 9 -2.94 -1.70 30.57
N LEU A 10 -4.19 -2.15 30.44
CA LEU A 10 -4.50 -3.53 30.09
C LEU A 10 -4.09 -3.71 28.62
N ILE A 11 -2.89 -4.25 28.39
CA ILE A 11 -2.49 -4.74 27.08
C ILE A 11 -3.38 -5.94 26.79
N VAL A 12 -4.42 -5.73 25.98
CA VAL A 12 -5.23 -6.82 25.42
C VAL A 12 -4.42 -7.42 24.28
N LEU A 13 -3.61 -8.42 24.60
CA LEU A 13 -2.98 -9.33 23.65
C LEU A 13 -3.92 -10.52 23.43
N ILE A 14 -4.93 -10.36 22.57
CA ILE A 14 -5.75 -11.48 22.06
C ILE A 14 -6.18 -11.20 20.61
N GLY A 15 -5.46 -11.82 19.65
CA GLY A 15 -6.02 -12.47 18.46
C GLY A 15 -6.51 -11.62 17.27
N ALA A 16 -5.59 -11.08 16.47
CA ALA A 16 -5.85 -10.59 15.11
C ALA A 16 -6.06 -11.74 14.10
N GLU A 17 -7.07 -12.60 14.30
CA GLU A 17 -7.45 -13.65 13.33
C GLU A 17 -8.53 -13.19 12.33
N SER A 18 -9.06 -11.97 12.44
CA SER A 18 -10.20 -11.50 11.62
C SER A 18 -9.83 -10.79 10.31
N ALA A 19 -8.56 -10.77 9.91
CA ALA A 19 -8.10 -10.15 8.65
C ALA A 19 -7.06 -11.01 7.91
N ALA A 20 -7.08 -12.33 8.10
CA ALA A 20 -6.19 -13.21 7.35
C ALA A 20 -6.70 -13.31 5.90
N ALA A 21 -6.25 -12.38 5.06
CA ALA A 21 -6.51 -12.41 3.64
C ALA A 21 -5.82 -13.62 3.02
N GLN A 22 -6.58 -14.69 2.83
CA GLN A 22 -6.10 -15.99 2.37
C GLN A 22 -7.08 -16.62 1.38
N THR A 23 -7.89 -15.82 0.69
CA THR A 23 -8.70 -16.38 -0.39
C THR A 23 -7.78 -16.97 -1.48
N PRO A 24 -8.24 -18.00 -2.21
CA PRO A 24 -7.48 -18.54 -3.33
C PRO A 24 -7.08 -17.47 -4.36
N ARG A 25 -7.88 -16.40 -4.49
CA ARG A 25 -7.59 -15.25 -5.34
C ARG A 25 -6.37 -14.47 -4.85
N THR A 26 -6.38 -14.05 -3.58
CA THR A 26 -5.26 -13.32 -2.96
C THR A 26 -3.96 -14.14 -3.00
N LEU A 27 -4.05 -15.43 -2.67
CA LEU A 27 -2.87 -16.32 -2.67
C LEU A 27 -2.30 -16.51 -4.09
N ALA A 28 -3.15 -16.72 -5.10
CA ALA A 28 -2.69 -16.85 -6.48
C ALA A 28 -2.06 -15.55 -7.01
N ALA A 29 -2.62 -14.39 -6.66
CA ALA A 29 -2.03 -13.09 -7.00
C ALA A 29 -0.65 -12.93 -6.34
N LEU A 30 -0.52 -13.27 -5.06
CA LEU A 30 0.75 -13.19 -4.35
C LEU A 30 1.81 -14.15 -4.91
N ASP A 31 1.41 -15.34 -5.32
CA ASP A 31 2.31 -16.29 -5.97
C ASP A 31 2.81 -15.77 -7.32
N GLU A 32 1.99 -15.05 -8.08
CA GLU A 32 2.41 -14.39 -9.32
C GLU A 32 3.41 -13.25 -9.06
N LEU A 33 3.16 -12.40 -8.05
CA LEU A 33 4.11 -11.36 -7.64
C LEU A 33 5.45 -11.97 -7.23
N ARG A 34 5.43 -13.06 -6.44
CA ARG A 34 6.64 -13.79 -6.04
C ARG A 34 7.36 -14.43 -7.23
N ALA A 35 6.62 -14.96 -8.19
CA ALA A 35 7.20 -15.53 -9.41
C ALA A 35 7.90 -14.45 -10.24
N ALA A 36 7.28 -13.28 -10.41
CA ALA A 36 7.87 -12.13 -11.09
C ALA A 36 9.13 -11.62 -10.36
N ALA A 37 9.04 -11.43 -9.04
CA ALA A 37 10.20 -11.07 -8.21
C ALA A 37 11.33 -12.10 -8.33
N GLY A 38 11.01 -13.40 -8.31
CA GLY A 38 11.99 -14.47 -8.49
C GLY A 38 12.65 -14.50 -9.87
N GLY A 39 12.02 -13.89 -10.88
CA GLY A 39 12.52 -13.76 -12.25
C GLY A 39 13.44 -12.56 -12.49
N LEU A 40 13.55 -11.63 -11.52
CA LEU A 40 14.44 -10.47 -11.61
C LEU A 40 15.89 -10.92 -11.86
N SER A 41 16.60 -10.24 -12.75
CA SER A 41 17.98 -10.58 -13.15
C SER A 41 19.00 -10.12 -12.11
N ASP A 42 18.86 -8.88 -11.61
CA ASP A 42 19.71 -8.35 -10.53
C ASP A 42 19.50 -9.14 -9.23
N ALA A 43 20.59 -9.68 -8.69
CA ALA A 43 20.52 -10.58 -7.55
C ALA A 43 20.11 -9.88 -6.25
N HIS A 44 20.59 -8.65 -6.03
CA HIS A 44 20.25 -7.88 -4.85
C HIS A 44 18.79 -7.45 -4.89
N LEU A 45 18.35 -6.89 -6.03
CA LEU A 45 16.96 -6.49 -6.25
C LEU A 45 16.01 -7.68 -6.10
N ARG A 46 16.35 -8.85 -6.65
CA ARG A 46 15.59 -10.09 -6.49
C ARG A 46 15.46 -10.49 -5.01
N GLU A 47 16.58 -10.56 -4.29
CA GLU A 47 16.60 -10.95 -2.89
C GLU A 47 15.79 -9.99 -2.02
N GLU A 48 15.93 -8.69 -2.24
CA GLU A 48 15.21 -7.67 -1.49
C GLU A 48 13.72 -7.66 -1.79
N THR A 49 13.34 -7.78 -3.06
CA THR A 49 11.93 -7.79 -3.48
C THR A 49 11.22 -9.03 -2.93
N LEU A 50 11.86 -10.21 -2.99
CA LEU A 50 11.35 -11.42 -2.35
C LEU A 50 11.24 -11.27 -0.82
N ALA A 51 12.20 -10.60 -0.19
CA ALA A 51 12.15 -10.29 1.24
C ALA A 51 11.02 -9.31 1.58
N GLY A 52 10.71 -8.35 0.69
CA GLY A 52 9.59 -7.41 0.80
C GLY A 52 8.22 -8.08 0.70
N LEU A 53 8.11 -9.16 -0.07
CA LEU A 53 6.89 -9.98 -0.29
C LEU A 53 6.67 -11.08 0.78
N GLN A 54 7.46 -11.08 1.85
CA GLN A 54 7.16 -11.89 3.03
C GLN A 54 5.88 -11.39 3.71
N SER A 55 5.25 -12.24 4.53
CA SER A 55 4.00 -11.84 5.21
C SER A 55 4.23 -10.64 6.14
N ARG A 56 5.30 -10.65 6.94
CA ARG A 56 5.68 -9.53 7.81
C ARG A 56 7.15 -9.20 7.60
N PRO A 57 7.50 -8.53 6.48
CA PRO A 57 8.86 -8.19 6.15
C PRO A 57 9.42 -7.23 7.21
N CYS A 58 10.74 -7.29 7.37
CA CYS A 58 11.52 -6.30 8.10
C CYS A 58 11.31 -4.90 7.51
N VAL A 59 11.17 -3.87 8.35
CA VAL A 59 11.10 -2.46 7.94
C VAL A 59 12.47 -1.83 8.16
N ARG A 60 13.32 -1.89 7.13
CA ARG A 60 14.74 -1.55 7.23
C ARG A 60 15.00 -0.08 7.54
N HIS A 61 14.20 0.84 7.00
CA HIS A 61 14.38 2.27 7.31
C HIS A 61 14.12 2.58 8.79
N ARG A 62 13.44 1.68 9.52
CA ARG A 62 13.17 1.77 10.97
C ARG A 62 14.17 0.99 11.84
N ALA A 63 15.07 0.21 11.24
CA ALA A 63 16.02 -0.60 11.99
C ALA A 63 17.03 0.29 12.76
N GLY A 64 17.20 -0.01 14.04
CA GLY A 64 18.14 0.68 14.93
C GLY A 64 17.84 2.16 15.18
N LEU A 65 16.62 2.63 14.86
CA LEU A 65 16.25 4.03 15.05
C LEU A 65 15.93 4.32 16.52
N THR A 66 16.50 5.39 17.07
CA THR A 66 16.18 5.89 18.41
C THR A 66 15.20 7.05 18.36
N ALA A 67 14.57 7.40 19.48
CA ALA A 67 13.72 8.58 19.57
C ALA A 67 14.46 9.89 19.19
N ALA A 68 15.76 9.97 19.48
CA ALA A 68 16.59 11.12 19.08
C ALA A 68 16.79 11.17 17.56
N ASP A 69 16.96 10.02 16.90
CA ASP A 69 17.05 9.97 15.44
C ASP A 69 15.72 10.37 14.78
N GLU A 70 14.59 9.95 15.36
CA GLU A 70 13.26 10.38 14.91
C GLU A 70 13.11 11.91 14.97
N ASP A 71 13.58 12.53 16.05
CA ASP A 71 13.56 14.00 16.20
C ASP A 71 14.39 14.70 15.13
N VAL A 72 15.57 14.15 14.80
CA VAL A 72 16.44 14.69 13.74
C VAL A 72 15.76 14.59 12.37
N ILE A 73 15.15 13.44 12.04
CA ILE A 73 14.45 13.23 10.78
C ILE A 73 13.27 14.22 10.65
N LEU A 74 12.43 14.34 11.69
CA LEU A 74 11.30 15.27 11.68
C LEU A 74 11.76 16.73 11.55
N ALA A 75 12.86 17.11 12.21
CA ALA A 75 13.43 18.45 12.08
C ALA A 75 13.92 18.70 10.64
N ALA A 76 14.59 17.73 10.01
CA ALA A 76 15.07 17.84 8.64
C ALA A 76 13.91 17.96 7.62
N LEU A 77 12.88 17.12 7.74
CA LEU A 77 11.69 17.19 6.87
C LEU A 77 11.01 18.56 6.95
N ARG A 78 10.90 19.14 8.15
CA ARG A 78 10.32 20.48 8.34
C ARG A 78 11.21 21.59 7.80
N ALA A 79 12.52 21.50 8.03
CA ALA A 79 13.49 22.48 7.53
C ALA A 79 13.49 22.55 5.99
N ASP A 80 13.27 21.41 5.33
CA ASP A 80 13.19 21.31 3.87
C ASP A 80 11.79 21.62 3.31
N GLY A 81 10.81 21.96 4.16
CA GLY A 81 9.44 22.25 3.73
C GLY A 81 8.66 21.03 3.26
N LEU A 82 9.13 19.83 3.57
CA LEU A 82 8.52 18.54 3.21
C LEU A 82 7.45 18.10 4.22
N MET A 83 7.42 18.75 5.39
CA MET A 83 6.36 18.66 6.37
C MET A 83 6.09 20.05 6.98
N PRO A 84 4.84 20.37 7.34
CA PRO A 84 4.53 21.64 7.97
C PRO A 84 5.09 21.71 9.40
N ALA A 85 5.36 22.91 9.89
CA ALA A 85 5.65 23.13 11.30
C ALA A 85 4.46 22.66 12.17
N SER A 86 4.75 22.12 13.36
CA SER A 86 3.73 21.77 14.34
C SER A 86 3.29 23.02 15.14
N ALA A 87 2.00 23.30 15.17
CA ALA A 87 1.38 24.39 15.93
C ALA A 87 1.32 24.09 17.44
N ASP A 88 1.16 22.81 17.80
CA ASP A 88 1.10 22.34 19.18
C ASP A 88 1.63 20.89 19.31
N GLY A 89 1.61 20.37 20.54
CA GLY A 89 2.08 19.01 20.86
C GLY A 89 1.20 17.91 20.27
N VAL A 90 -0.09 18.15 20.03
CA VAL A 90 -0.99 17.16 19.41
C VAL A 90 -0.65 17.00 17.94
N GLN A 91 -0.47 18.11 17.23
CA GLN A 91 -0.03 18.06 15.84
C GLN A 91 1.38 17.48 15.70
N ALA A 92 2.29 17.78 16.64
CA ALA A 92 3.62 17.19 16.65
C ALA A 92 3.57 15.66 16.77
N GLU A 93 2.69 15.13 17.63
CA GLU A 93 2.51 13.68 17.79
C GLU A 93 1.88 13.04 16.55
N VAL A 94 0.86 13.67 15.97
CA VAL A 94 0.26 13.19 14.70
C VAL A 94 1.32 13.15 13.60
N GLN A 95 2.14 14.19 13.47
CA GLN A 95 3.23 14.21 12.49
C GLN A 95 4.28 13.14 12.74
N ARG A 96 4.61 12.86 14.01
CA ARG A 96 5.49 11.75 14.37
C ARG A 96 4.90 10.43 13.90
N LEU A 97 3.63 10.15 14.21
CA LEU A 97 2.94 8.93 13.80
C LEU A 97 2.76 8.79 12.28
N THR A 98 2.72 9.91 11.54
CA THR A 98 2.73 9.88 10.07
C THR A 98 4.04 9.33 9.50
N VAL A 99 5.19 9.75 10.06
CA VAL A 99 6.53 9.32 9.58
C VAL A 99 6.96 8.00 10.22
N PHE A 100 6.52 7.76 11.45
CA PHE A 100 6.89 6.62 12.28
C PHE A 100 5.63 5.91 12.78
N PRO A 101 4.82 5.34 11.87
CA PRO A 101 3.66 4.55 12.27
C PRO A 101 4.08 3.37 13.15
N PRO A 102 3.18 2.88 14.03
CA PRO A 102 3.46 1.74 14.89
C PRO A 102 3.91 0.50 14.09
N LEU A 103 4.88 -0.22 14.65
CA LEU A 103 5.42 -1.46 14.08
C LEU A 103 5.04 -2.65 14.97
N ALA A 104 5.12 -3.86 14.42
CA ALA A 104 5.12 -5.06 15.24
C ALA A 104 6.49 -5.23 15.93
N ASP A 105 6.48 -5.78 17.14
CA ASP A 105 7.69 -6.01 17.94
C ASP A 105 8.77 -6.79 17.18
N GLY A 106 10.02 -6.30 17.23
CA GLY A 106 11.19 -6.96 16.64
C GLY A 106 12.49 -6.39 17.20
N ALA A 107 13.31 -7.21 17.86
CA ALA A 107 14.47 -6.74 18.62
C ALA A 107 15.66 -6.26 17.76
N ALA A 108 15.78 -6.71 16.51
CA ALA A 108 16.86 -6.35 15.60
C ALA A 108 16.36 -5.70 14.29
N CYS A 109 15.23 -6.17 13.77
CA CYS A 109 14.47 -5.45 12.76
C CYS A 109 12.99 -5.45 13.14
N PRO A 110 12.34 -4.29 13.21
CA PRO A 110 10.90 -4.22 13.40
C PRO A 110 10.17 -4.74 12.15
N ALA A 111 9.00 -5.33 12.34
CA ALA A 111 8.20 -5.90 11.26
C ALA A 111 6.95 -5.06 10.97
N LEU A 112 6.35 -5.27 9.79
CA LEU A 112 5.04 -4.66 9.48
C LEU A 112 3.98 -4.99 10.56
N PRO A 113 3.10 -4.03 10.89
CA PRO A 113 2.05 -4.20 11.91
C PRO A 113 0.97 -5.22 11.51
N GLN A 114 0.81 -5.50 10.22
CA GLN A 114 -0.08 -6.53 9.67
C GLN A 114 0.61 -7.36 8.58
N PRO A 115 0.06 -8.54 8.21
CA PRO A 115 0.50 -9.26 7.01
C PRO A 115 0.39 -8.40 5.74
N LEU A 116 1.40 -8.41 4.87
CA LEU A 116 1.39 -7.73 3.58
C LEU A 116 0.17 -8.15 2.77
N GLU A 117 -0.11 -9.45 2.72
CA GLU A 117 -1.25 -10.02 2.02
C GLU A 117 -2.60 -9.59 2.59
N SER A 118 -2.65 -9.05 3.82
CA SER A 118 -3.88 -8.47 4.38
C SER A 118 -4.09 -7.01 4.03
N ALA A 119 -3.09 -6.31 3.53
CA ALA A 119 -3.17 -4.87 3.33
C ALA A 119 -4.20 -4.50 2.25
N PRO A 120 -4.90 -3.37 2.43
CA PRO A 120 -5.72 -2.81 1.36
C PRO A 120 -4.85 -2.21 0.27
N GLY A 121 -5.36 -2.22 -0.96
CA GLY A 121 -4.74 -1.52 -2.09
C GLY A 121 -5.10 -0.04 -2.13
N GLY A 122 -6.01 0.45 -1.29
CA GLY A 122 -6.34 1.87 -1.22
C GLY A 122 -6.96 2.30 0.10
N ASN A 123 -7.10 3.61 0.26
CA ASN A 123 -7.73 4.24 1.41
C ASN A 123 -9.20 3.82 1.56
N ALA A 124 -9.78 4.01 2.74
CA ALA A 124 -11.21 3.75 2.96
C ALA A 124 -12.08 4.47 1.92
N GLY A 125 -12.89 3.72 1.20
CA GLY A 125 -13.74 4.22 0.10
C GLY A 125 -13.00 4.43 -1.22
N SER A 126 -11.76 3.94 -1.38
CA SER A 126 -10.99 4.03 -2.63
C SER A 126 -10.84 2.66 -3.29
N HIS A 127 -10.11 2.61 -4.41
CA HIS A 127 -9.81 1.38 -5.14
C HIS A 127 -9.14 0.33 -4.23
N HIS A 128 -9.53 -0.94 -4.39
CA HIS A 128 -8.90 -2.06 -3.67
C HIS A 128 -8.95 -1.94 -2.13
N ASP A 129 -9.92 -1.25 -1.55
CA ASP A 129 -10.04 -0.99 -0.10
C ASP A 129 -10.59 -2.16 0.73
N TRP A 130 -10.08 -3.37 0.49
CA TRP A 130 -10.44 -4.62 1.20
C TRP A 130 -9.19 -5.42 1.58
N PRO A 131 -9.26 -6.35 2.54
CA PRO A 131 -8.13 -7.21 2.88
C PRO A 131 -7.65 -8.00 1.66
N GLY A 132 -6.35 -7.96 1.35
CA GLY A 132 -5.82 -8.56 0.10
C GLY A 132 -5.84 -7.64 -1.12
N GLY A 133 -6.44 -6.46 -0.99
CA GLY A 133 -6.51 -5.49 -2.07
C GLY A 133 -5.14 -4.98 -2.55
N LEU A 134 -4.11 -4.94 -1.69
CA LEU A 134 -2.76 -4.53 -2.10
C LEU A 134 -2.19 -5.49 -3.13
N VAL A 135 -2.31 -6.79 -2.86
CA VAL A 135 -1.81 -7.84 -3.76
C VAL A 135 -2.62 -7.86 -5.06
N ASP A 136 -3.93 -7.68 -4.99
CA ASP A 136 -4.80 -7.55 -6.17
C ASP A 136 -4.39 -6.36 -7.05
N HIS A 137 -4.11 -5.22 -6.41
CA HIS A 137 -3.67 -3.98 -7.06
C HIS A 137 -2.32 -4.18 -7.75
N GLU A 138 -1.32 -4.67 -7.01
CA GLU A 138 0.04 -4.86 -7.52
C GLU A 138 0.09 -5.90 -8.65
N VAL A 139 -0.67 -7.00 -8.58
CA VAL A 139 -0.64 -8.02 -9.65
C VAL A 139 -1.29 -7.50 -10.93
N PHE A 140 -2.32 -6.65 -10.80
CA PHE A 140 -2.90 -5.99 -11.97
C PHE A 140 -1.90 -5.01 -12.59
N ASN A 141 -1.29 -4.15 -11.78
CA ASN A 141 -0.30 -3.18 -12.21
C ASN A 141 0.92 -3.88 -12.84
N LEU A 142 1.32 -5.04 -12.33
CA LEU A 142 2.43 -5.82 -12.88
C LEU A 142 2.13 -6.28 -14.30
N ARG A 143 0.93 -6.85 -14.51
CA ARG A 143 0.49 -7.30 -15.83
C ARG A 143 0.38 -6.13 -16.81
N LEU A 144 -0.16 -5.00 -16.36
CA LEU A 144 -0.29 -3.80 -17.18
C LEU A 144 1.10 -3.22 -17.53
N GLY A 145 2.00 -3.10 -16.56
CA GLY A 145 3.36 -2.62 -16.77
C GLY A 145 4.16 -3.48 -17.74
N LEU A 146 4.06 -4.81 -17.63
CA LEU A 146 4.71 -5.74 -18.58
C LEU A 146 4.10 -5.65 -19.98
N ALA A 147 2.78 -5.52 -20.10
CA ALA A 147 2.12 -5.33 -21.39
C ALA A 147 2.53 -3.99 -22.04
N LEU A 148 2.64 -2.91 -21.26
CA LEU A 148 3.16 -1.64 -21.74
C LEU A 148 4.62 -1.76 -22.17
N ALA A 149 5.45 -2.46 -21.40
CA ALA A 149 6.85 -2.71 -21.77
C ALA A 149 6.94 -3.42 -23.14
N ASP A 150 6.14 -4.46 -23.37
CA ASP A 150 6.06 -5.14 -24.67
C ASP A 150 5.70 -4.17 -25.81
N LEU A 151 4.74 -3.26 -25.57
CA LEU A 151 4.31 -2.27 -26.56
C LEU A 151 5.39 -1.23 -26.88
N TYR A 152 6.08 -0.71 -25.85
CA TYR A 152 7.18 0.24 -26.05
C TYR A 152 8.34 -0.39 -26.83
N GLU A 153 8.74 -1.61 -26.47
CA GLU A 153 9.81 -2.33 -27.17
C GLU A 153 9.44 -2.61 -28.64
N ALA A 154 8.17 -2.91 -28.91
CA ALA A 154 7.68 -3.16 -30.27
C ALA A 154 7.62 -1.88 -31.14
N GLU A 155 7.32 -0.73 -30.54
CA GLU A 155 7.15 0.54 -31.28
C GLU A 155 8.49 1.15 -31.71
N ASP A 156 9.48 1.20 -30.81
CA ASP A 156 10.75 1.91 -31.07
C ASP A 156 11.99 1.01 -31.18
N GLY A 157 11.85 -0.29 -30.89
CA GLY A 157 12.93 -1.27 -30.95
C GLY A 157 13.99 -1.11 -29.87
N LEU A 158 13.74 -0.28 -28.84
CA LEU A 158 14.64 -0.06 -27.72
C LEU A 158 14.17 -0.87 -26.51
N PRO A 159 15.09 -1.51 -25.77
CA PRO A 159 14.73 -2.34 -24.62
C PRO A 159 14.10 -1.51 -23.49
N VAL A 160 13.20 -2.13 -22.72
CA VAL A 160 12.73 -1.65 -21.41
C VAL A 160 13.50 -2.40 -20.33
N ASP A 161 13.94 -1.69 -19.29
CA ASP A 161 14.45 -2.36 -18.08
C ASP A 161 13.28 -3.01 -17.32
N ARG A 162 13.03 -4.29 -17.61
CA ARG A 162 11.96 -5.06 -16.99
C ARG A 162 12.19 -5.29 -15.50
N ASP A 163 13.44 -5.35 -15.04
CA ASP A 163 13.73 -5.49 -13.61
C ASP A 163 13.23 -4.25 -12.86
N ALA A 164 13.53 -3.05 -13.40
CA ALA A 164 13.05 -1.80 -12.84
C ALA A 164 11.51 -1.69 -12.85
N VAL A 165 10.84 -2.09 -13.94
CA VAL A 165 9.35 -2.08 -14.01
C VAL A 165 8.74 -3.05 -13.00
N ILE A 166 9.22 -4.29 -12.94
CA ILE A 166 8.70 -5.30 -12.02
C ILE A 166 8.89 -4.84 -10.58
N ALA A 167 10.11 -4.44 -10.19
CA ALA A 167 10.36 -4.03 -8.81
C ALA A 167 9.61 -2.75 -8.43
N ALA A 168 9.56 -1.73 -9.31
CA ALA A 168 8.83 -0.50 -9.05
C ALA A 168 7.36 -0.75 -8.71
N VAL A 169 6.69 -1.62 -9.49
CA VAL A 169 5.29 -1.98 -9.23
C VAL A 169 5.14 -2.72 -7.90
N LEU A 170 6.06 -3.60 -7.54
CA LEU A 170 5.98 -4.37 -6.28
C LEU A 170 6.31 -3.53 -5.04
N TRP A 171 7.00 -2.40 -5.19
CA TRP A 171 7.42 -1.54 -4.07
C TRP A 171 6.60 -0.26 -3.91
N HIS A 172 5.97 0.28 -4.97
CA HIS A 172 5.38 1.63 -4.93
C HIS A 172 4.34 1.83 -3.83
N ASP A 173 3.57 0.79 -3.53
CA ASP A 173 2.48 0.79 -2.56
C ASP A 173 2.72 -0.14 -1.37
N TRP A 174 3.89 -0.77 -1.28
CA TRP A 174 4.26 -1.72 -0.23
C TRP A 174 3.96 -1.19 1.19
N ALA A 175 4.21 0.11 1.42
CA ALA A 175 3.99 0.72 2.73
C ALA A 175 2.50 1.00 3.05
N LYS A 176 1.54 0.72 2.17
CA LYS A 176 0.12 0.66 2.54
C LYS A 176 -0.09 -0.38 3.65
N ALA A 177 0.68 -1.46 3.65
CA ALA A 177 0.69 -2.43 4.74
C ALA A 177 1.25 -1.90 6.07
N LEU A 178 1.91 -0.74 6.05
CA LEU A 178 2.42 -0.05 7.23
C LEU A 178 1.46 1.04 7.73
N VAL A 179 0.85 1.81 6.83
CA VAL A 179 0.02 2.98 7.20
C VAL A 179 -1.49 2.74 7.17
N LEU A 180 -1.97 1.71 6.46
CA LEU A 180 -3.40 1.34 6.35
C LEU A 180 -3.67 0.03 7.10
N VAL A 181 -3.58 0.11 8.42
CA VAL A 181 -3.78 -1.05 9.31
C VAL A 181 -5.26 -1.22 9.63
N TRP A 182 -5.78 -2.45 9.49
CA TRP A 182 -7.19 -2.73 9.79
C TRP A 182 -7.53 -2.53 11.27
N ASN A 183 -8.61 -1.80 11.53
CA ASN A 183 -9.25 -1.78 12.85
C ASN A 183 -10.09 -3.05 13.04
N ASP A 184 -10.35 -3.42 14.30
CA ASP A 184 -11.21 -4.58 14.65
C ASP A 184 -12.61 -4.52 14.03
N ASP A 185 -13.08 -3.30 13.71
CA ASP A 185 -14.38 -3.05 13.10
C ASP A 185 -14.36 -3.08 11.55
N GLY A 186 -13.24 -3.50 10.96
CA GLY A 186 -13.03 -3.61 9.52
C GLY A 186 -12.89 -2.28 8.78
N SER A 187 -12.70 -1.16 9.50
CA SER A 187 -12.38 0.14 8.91
C SER A 187 -10.86 0.35 8.78
N LEU A 188 -10.47 1.34 7.99
CA LEU A 188 -9.08 1.80 7.85
C LEU A 188 -8.91 3.19 8.49
N PRO A 189 -7.73 3.49 9.05
CA PRO A 189 -7.40 4.85 9.49
C PRO A 189 -7.27 5.80 8.29
N PRO A 190 -7.44 7.12 8.50
CA PRO A 190 -7.12 8.10 7.48
C PRO A 190 -5.62 8.16 7.24
N GLU A 191 -5.22 8.20 5.97
CA GLU A 191 -3.82 8.44 5.61
C GLU A 191 -3.47 9.94 5.70
N ARG A 192 -2.28 10.23 6.22
CA ARG A 192 -1.73 11.58 6.32
C ARG A 192 -0.57 11.76 5.34
N PRO A 193 -0.33 12.97 4.83
CA PRO A 193 0.67 13.15 3.79
C PRO A 193 2.09 13.37 4.32
N ILE A 194 3.07 12.97 3.51
CA ILE A 194 4.49 13.35 3.61
C ILE A 194 4.89 13.95 2.26
N ALA A 195 5.49 15.14 2.26
CA ALA A 195 5.87 15.86 1.02
C ALA A 195 4.73 16.01 -0.02
N GLY A 196 3.48 16.05 0.46
CA GLY A 196 2.29 16.21 -0.39
C GLY A 196 1.69 14.91 -0.95
N ALA A 197 2.38 13.77 -0.85
CA ALA A 197 1.83 12.45 -1.20
C ALA A 197 1.29 11.72 0.04
N GLY A 198 0.47 10.68 -0.16
CA GLY A 198 0.14 9.73 0.90
C GLY A 198 1.42 9.17 1.55
N ALA A 199 1.43 9.01 2.87
CA ALA A 199 2.60 8.54 3.60
C ALA A 199 3.15 7.21 3.08
N HIS A 200 2.29 6.29 2.60
CA HIS A 200 2.75 5.02 2.02
C HIS A 200 3.77 5.25 0.92
N HIS A 201 3.53 6.20 0.01
CA HIS A 201 4.40 6.38 -1.15
C HIS A 201 5.83 6.78 -0.73
N VAL A 202 5.95 7.76 0.17
CA VAL A 202 7.26 8.22 0.65
C VAL A 202 7.93 7.18 1.56
N LEU A 203 7.18 6.45 2.38
CA LEU A 203 7.73 5.41 3.24
C LEU A 203 8.16 4.16 2.45
N GLY A 204 7.47 3.83 1.35
CA GLY A 204 7.87 2.80 0.40
C GLY A 204 9.19 3.14 -0.28
N LEU A 205 9.35 4.39 -0.73
CA LEU A 205 10.61 4.89 -1.27
C LEU A 205 11.74 4.88 -0.23
N ALA A 206 11.44 5.27 1.03
CA ALA A 206 12.42 5.24 2.11
C ALA A 206 12.88 3.80 2.39
N GLU A 207 11.97 2.83 2.32
CA GLU A 207 12.29 1.41 2.46
C GLU A 207 13.18 0.91 1.32
N ALA A 208 12.85 1.23 0.07
CA ALA A 208 13.67 0.89 -1.09
C ALA A 208 15.09 1.48 -0.99
N MET A 209 15.20 2.74 -0.58
CA MET A 209 16.49 3.39 -0.31
C MET A 209 17.26 2.71 0.83
N ALA A 210 16.61 2.39 1.94
CA ALA A 210 17.24 1.71 3.08
C ALA A 210 17.67 0.27 2.75
N ARG A 211 17.03 -0.36 1.77
CA ARG A 211 17.42 -1.65 1.19
C ARG A 211 18.56 -1.54 0.18
N GLY A 212 18.89 -0.34 -0.27
CA GLY A 212 19.89 -0.12 -1.30
C GLY A 212 19.45 -0.66 -2.66
N LEU A 213 18.16 -0.52 -3.00
CA LEU A 213 17.69 -0.86 -4.34
C LEU A 213 18.32 0.07 -5.40
N PRO A 214 18.40 -0.35 -6.69
CA PRO A 214 19.00 0.45 -7.74
C PRO A 214 18.31 1.81 -7.91
N GLU A 215 19.08 2.87 -8.15
CA GLU A 215 18.55 4.23 -8.32
C GLU A 215 17.50 4.34 -9.45
N ALA A 216 17.69 3.59 -10.54
CA ALA A 216 16.75 3.56 -11.66
C ALA A 216 15.39 2.94 -11.26
N GLU A 217 15.40 1.93 -10.40
CA GLU A 217 14.20 1.29 -9.85
C GLU A 217 13.49 2.24 -8.88
N ILE A 218 14.22 2.85 -7.95
CA ILE A 218 13.65 3.82 -6.99
C ILE A 218 13.01 5.01 -7.74
N LEU A 219 13.64 5.47 -8.83
CA LEU A 219 13.05 6.52 -9.67
C LEU A 219 11.77 6.02 -10.36
N ALA A 220 11.76 4.80 -10.91
CA ALA A 220 10.55 4.22 -11.51
C ALA A 220 9.42 4.05 -10.48
N GLN A 221 9.75 3.56 -9.27
CA GLN A 221 8.83 3.45 -8.14
C GLN A 221 8.22 4.82 -7.78
N ALA A 222 9.04 5.86 -7.69
CA ALA A 222 8.59 7.22 -7.39
C ALA A 222 7.62 7.75 -8.45
N CYS A 223 7.74 7.27 -9.69
CA CYS A 223 6.89 7.70 -10.77
C CYS A 223 5.48 7.12 -10.76
N ALA A 224 5.21 6.06 -9.98
CA ALA A 224 3.89 5.43 -9.94
C ALA A 224 2.77 6.46 -9.72
N HIS A 225 2.96 7.39 -8.77
CA HIS A 225 1.96 8.41 -8.43
C HIS A 225 2.05 9.70 -9.27
N ALA A 226 3.17 9.95 -9.96
CA ALA A 226 3.32 11.03 -10.94
C ALA A 226 4.61 10.87 -11.76
N ALA A 227 4.54 11.06 -13.07
CA ALA A 227 5.75 11.21 -13.89
C ALA A 227 6.38 12.61 -13.67
N PRO A 228 7.71 12.76 -13.61
CA PRO A 228 8.40 14.04 -13.37
C PRO A 228 8.42 14.93 -14.63
N ILE A 229 7.23 15.30 -15.11
CA ILE A 229 6.99 16.13 -16.28
C ILE A 229 6.36 17.46 -15.82
N GLY A 230 6.91 18.58 -16.28
CA GLY A 230 6.38 19.90 -15.91
C GLY A 230 6.47 20.15 -14.40
N ASP A 231 5.34 20.54 -13.79
CA ASP A 231 5.28 20.86 -12.37
C ASP A 231 5.55 19.64 -11.47
N ASP A 232 5.23 18.43 -11.95
CA ASP A 232 5.42 17.18 -11.21
C ASP A 232 6.90 16.80 -11.03
N GLN A 233 7.81 17.38 -11.81
CA GLN A 233 9.24 17.17 -11.60
C GLN A 233 9.67 17.57 -10.18
N ARG A 234 9.16 18.69 -9.67
CA ARG A 234 9.44 19.14 -8.30
C ARG A 234 8.77 18.26 -7.28
N THR A 235 7.55 17.82 -7.57
CA THR A 235 6.75 16.93 -6.72
C THR A 235 7.50 15.61 -6.47
N VAL A 236 7.91 14.92 -7.54
CA VAL A 236 8.68 13.66 -7.45
C VAL A 236 10.02 13.88 -6.75
N GLN A 237 10.73 14.98 -7.05
CA GLN A 237 11.99 15.32 -6.37
C GLN A 237 11.81 15.49 -4.86
N ASN A 238 10.68 16.06 -4.41
CA ASN A 238 10.37 16.23 -3.00
C ASN A 238 10.08 14.88 -2.31
N TRP A 239 9.41 13.95 -2.99
CA TRP A 239 9.19 12.60 -2.47
C TRP A 239 10.49 11.84 -2.27
N LEU A 240 11.36 11.83 -3.28
CA LEU A 240 12.69 11.21 -3.21
C LEU A 240 13.56 11.85 -2.11
N ARG A 241 13.51 13.18 -1.96
CA ARG A 241 14.23 13.88 -0.89
C ARG A 241 13.70 13.52 0.49
N ALA A 242 12.38 13.47 0.66
CA ALA A 242 11.77 13.08 1.93
C ALA A 242 12.13 11.63 2.29
N ALA A 243 12.05 10.72 1.33
CA ALA A 243 12.45 9.33 1.48
C ALA A 243 13.92 9.20 1.92
N ALA A 244 14.83 9.93 1.27
CA ALA A 244 16.25 9.94 1.61
C ALA A 244 16.54 10.43 3.04
N ILE A 245 15.80 11.45 3.50
CA ILE A 245 15.89 11.94 4.88
C ILE A 245 15.43 10.85 5.86
N ILE A 246 14.31 10.18 5.58
CA ILE A 246 13.73 9.14 6.44
C ILE A 246 14.62 7.89 6.49
N SER A 247 15.13 7.45 5.35
CA SER A 247 16.04 6.29 5.24
C SER A 247 17.45 6.59 5.75
N ARG A 248 17.79 7.87 5.95
CA ARG A 248 19.14 8.37 6.28
C ARG A 248 20.16 8.03 5.20
N THR A 249 19.73 8.04 3.94
CA THR A 249 20.59 7.82 2.76
C THR A 249 20.83 9.11 2.00
N ALA A 250 21.87 9.13 1.16
CA ALA A 250 22.06 10.21 0.21
C ALA A 250 21.21 9.94 -1.05
N TRP A 251 20.63 11.00 -1.61
CA TRP A 251 19.99 10.94 -2.92
C TRP A 251 20.40 12.15 -3.75
N THR A 252 21.06 11.90 -4.88
CA THR A 252 21.56 12.94 -5.79
C THR A 252 21.01 12.79 -7.21
N VAL A 253 20.21 11.76 -7.45
CA VAL A 253 19.66 11.48 -8.78
C VAL A 253 18.53 12.47 -9.06
N PRO A 254 18.57 13.19 -10.19
CA PRO A 254 17.50 14.10 -10.57
C PRO A 254 16.24 13.31 -10.93
N ALA A 255 15.08 13.81 -10.53
CA ALA A 255 13.80 13.30 -11.04
C ALA A 255 13.68 13.66 -12.53
N VAL A 256 13.87 12.67 -13.40
CA VAL A 256 13.75 12.81 -14.86
C VAL A 256 12.84 11.72 -15.41
N PRO A 257 12.06 12.00 -16.47
CA PRO A 257 11.17 11.00 -17.02
C PRO A 257 11.99 9.97 -17.80
N THR A 258 12.00 8.73 -17.32
CA THR A 258 12.51 7.55 -18.05
C THR A 258 11.35 6.74 -18.62
N ARG A 259 11.64 5.77 -19.48
CA ARG A 259 10.59 4.90 -20.04
C ARG A 259 9.93 4.07 -18.94
N GLU A 260 10.73 3.49 -18.05
CA GLU A 260 10.30 2.69 -16.91
C GLU A 260 9.44 3.51 -15.95
N CYS A 261 9.82 4.78 -15.74
CA CYS A 261 9.04 5.75 -14.99
C CYS A 261 7.65 6.00 -15.60
N LEU A 262 7.56 6.21 -16.92
CA LEU A 262 6.28 6.40 -17.61
C LEU A 262 5.42 5.13 -17.63
N ILE A 263 6.06 3.96 -17.79
CA ILE A 263 5.38 2.66 -17.71
C ILE A 263 4.83 2.44 -16.30
N SER A 264 5.64 2.71 -15.26
CA SER A 264 5.23 2.56 -13.87
C SER A 264 4.07 3.49 -13.51
N ASN A 265 4.10 4.75 -13.98
CA ASN A 265 3.00 5.69 -13.79
C ASN A 265 1.71 5.20 -14.46
N ALA A 266 1.78 4.82 -15.74
CA ALA A 266 0.62 4.33 -16.48
C ALA A 266 0.09 2.98 -15.96
N ALA A 267 0.95 2.16 -15.35
CA ALA A 267 0.56 0.91 -14.73
C ALA A 267 -0.31 1.12 -13.48
N ASP A 268 -0.07 2.20 -12.72
CA ASP A 268 -0.83 2.51 -11.50
C ASP A 268 -2.17 3.24 -11.77
N ASP A 269 -2.33 3.83 -12.96
CA ASP A 269 -3.53 4.58 -13.37
C ASP A 269 -4.83 3.75 -13.44
N ASN A 270 -4.79 2.44 -13.19
CA ASN A 270 -5.98 1.59 -13.09
C ASN A 270 -6.95 2.02 -11.97
N TRP A 271 -6.50 2.83 -11.01
CA TRP A 271 -7.35 3.37 -9.95
C TRP A 271 -8.62 4.05 -10.49
N VAL A 272 -8.57 4.67 -11.69
CA VAL A 272 -9.72 5.31 -12.35
C VAL A 272 -10.87 4.31 -12.60
N HIS A 273 -10.54 3.06 -12.95
CA HIS A 273 -11.53 2.00 -13.11
C HIS A 273 -11.87 1.36 -11.75
N ALA A 274 -10.85 0.98 -10.99
CA ALA A 274 -11.03 0.18 -9.78
C ALA A 274 -11.80 0.92 -8.68
N GLU A 275 -11.71 2.25 -8.60
CA GLU A 275 -12.49 3.05 -7.66
C GLU A 275 -13.99 3.03 -8.00
N ALA A 276 -14.34 3.24 -9.27
CA ALA A 276 -15.72 3.12 -9.74
C ALA A 276 -16.26 1.69 -9.53
N ALA A 277 -15.41 0.68 -9.69
CA ALA A 277 -15.75 -0.72 -9.45
C ALA A 277 -16.12 -0.97 -7.98
N VAL A 278 -15.30 -0.48 -7.04
CA VAL A 278 -15.53 -0.72 -5.62
C VAL A 278 -16.78 0.00 -5.09
N HIS A 279 -17.06 1.20 -5.58
CA HIS A 279 -18.28 1.93 -5.20
C HIS A 279 -19.54 1.22 -5.68
N ALA A 280 -19.53 0.73 -6.93
CA ALA A 280 -20.65 -0.03 -7.47
C ALA A 280 -20.84 -1.36 -6.74
N ALA A 281 -19.74 -2.06 -6.44
CA ALA A 281 -19.76 -3.31 -5.70
C ALA A 281 -20.30 -3.12 -4.28
N ASP A 282 -19.79 -2.15 -3.53
CA ASP A 282 -20.24 -1.85 -2.17
C ASP A 282 -21.72 -1.42 -2.15
N ALA A 283 -22.16 -0.63 -3.13
CA ALA A 283 -23.57 -0.28 -3.28
C ALA A 283 -24.45 -1.52 -3.53
N ALA A 284 -23.99 -2.49 -4.33
CA ALA A 284 -24.71 -3.74 -4.55
C ALA A 284 -24.75 -4.61 -3.29
N LEU A 285 -23.62 -4.76 -2.61
CA LEU A 285 -23.52 -5.50 -1.34
C LEU A 285 -24.43 -4.89 -0.28
N ALA A 286 -24.42 -3.57 -0.10
CA ALA A 286 -25.25 -2.87 0.88
C ALA A 286 -26.76 -3.09 0.64
N ARG A 287 -27.22 -3.12 -0.62
CA ARG A 287 -28.63 -3.42 -0.96
C ARG A 287 -29.02 -4.86 -0.58
N LEU A 288 -28.11 -5.81 -0.79
CA LEU A 288 -28.36 -7.23 -0.56
C LEU A 288 -28.14 -7.63 0.90
N ALA A 289 -27.37 -6.85 1.65
CA ALA A 289 -26.91 -7.16 3.00
C ALA A 289 -28.02 -7.59 3.99
N PRO A 290 -29.24 -7.00 3.98
CA PRO A 290 -30.33 -7.48 4.83
C PRO A 290 -30.74 -8.94 4.58
N ARG A 291 -30.56 -9.46 3.35
CA ARG A 291 -30.88 -10.87 3.00
C ARG A 291 -29.89 -11.86 3.61
N PHE A 292 -28.72 -11.38 4.02
CA PHE A 292 -27.65 -12.14 4.64
C PHE A 292 -27.49 -11.83 6.14
N GLY A 293 -28.37 -11.01 6.71
CA GLY A 293 -28.36 -10.68 8.15
C GLY A 293 -27.31 -9.65 8.58
N TYR A 294 -26.74 -8.89 7.64
CA TYR A 294 -25.68 -7.91 7.92
C TYR A 294 -25.99 -6.53 7.30
N PRO A 295 -27.12 -5.88 7.60
CA PRO A 295 -27.50 -4.61 6.96
C PRO A 295 -26.40 -3.54 7.12
N ALA A 296 -26.21 -2.69 6.09
CA ALA A 296 -25.15 -1.67 6.08
C ALA A 296 -25.18 -0.70 7.28
N ALA A 297 -26.37 -0.48 7.86
CA ALA A 297 -26.53 0.32 9.08
C ALA A 297 -25.77 -0.25 10.29
N ASP A 298 -25.48 -1.55 10.31
CA ASP A 298 -24.73 -2.23 11.37
C ASP A 298 -23.22 -2.02 11.25
N GLY A 299 -22.75 -1.18 10.30
CA GLY A 299 -21.39 -0.67 10.18
C GLY A 299 -20.31 -1.74 10.31
N PRO A 300 -19.75 -1.96 11.53
CA PRO A 300 -18.79 -3.04 11.79
C PRO A 300 -19.21 -4.43 11.30
N ALA A 301 -20.45 -4.86 11.54
CA ALA A 301 -20.89 -6.20 11.15
C ALA A 301 -21.00 -6.32 9.62
N TYR A 302 -21.50 -5.29 8.95
CA TYR A 302 -21.51 -5.23 7.49
C TYR A 302 -20.10 -5.33 6.91
N ARG A 303 -19.14 -4.56 7.43
CA ARG A 303 -17.75 -4.56 6.94
C ARG A 303 -17.07 -5.90 7.16
N THR A 304 -17.06 -6.39 8.39
CA THR A 304 -16.29 -7.57 8.79
C THR A 304 -16.92 -8.88 8.39
N ARG A 305 -18.25 -8.93 8.23
CA ARG A 305 -18.97 -10.17 7.93
C ARG A 305 -19.45 -10.27 6.50
N LEU A 306 -19.59 -9.18 5.74
CA LEU A 306 -20.07 -9.25 4.36
C LEU A 306 -19.18 -8.51 3.37
N ARG A 307 -19.03 -7.19 3.52
CA ARG A 307 -18.36 -6.33 2.53
C ARG A 307 -16.92 -6.79 2.24
N ASN A 308 -16.06 -6.77 3.26
CA ASN A 308 -14.64 -7.04 3.09
C ASN A 308 -14.38 -8.50 2.66
N PRO A 309 -15.00 -9.53 3.28
CA PRO A 309 -14.85 -10.92 2.82
C PRO A 309 -15.27 -11.14 1.36
N MET A 310 -16.33 -10.46 0.91
CA MET A 310 -16.84 -10.62 -0.45
C MET A 310 -16.04 -9.86 -1.49
N LEU A 311 -15.55 -8.66 -1.15
CA LEU A 311 -14.61 -7.95 -2.00
C LEU A 311 -13.30 -8.71 -2.15
N GLU A 312 -12.76 -9.29 -1.07
CA GLU A 312 -11.58 -10.15 -1.15
C GLU A 312 -11.84 -11.38 -2.05
N THR A 313 -12.93 -12.11 -1.79
CA THR A 313 -13.22 -13.39 -2.46
C THR A 313 -13.56 -13.22 -3.94
N LEU A 314 -14.41 -12.24 -4.27
CA LEU A 314 -14.96 -12.10 -5.63
C LEU A 314 -14.26 -11.01 -6.43
N GLY A 315 -13.70 -9.99 -5.77
CA GLY A 315 -13.24 -8.76 -6.39
C GLY A 315 -14.37 -7.79 -6.73
N ALA A 316 -14.08 -6.49 -6.64
CA ALA A 316 -15.04 -5.44 -6.95
C ALA A 316 -15.55 -5.50 -8.40
N ASP A 317 -14.67 -5.71 -9.38
CA ASP A 317 -15.03 -5.75 -10.80
C ASP A 317 -16.03 -6.85 -11.11
N ARG A 318 -15.83 -8.04 -10.53
CA ARG A 318 -16.74 -9.16 -10.72
C ARG A 318 -18.12 -8.86 -10.13
N ILE A 319 -18.17 -8.31 -8.92
CA ILE A 319 -19.45 -7.94 -8.28
C ILE A 319 -20.15 -6.87 -9.11
N LYS A 320 -19.43 -5.84 -9.56
CA LYS A 320 -19.98 -4.81 -10.44
C LYS A 320 -20.52 -5.41 -11.74
N ALA A 321 -19.73 -6.23 -12.43
CA ALA A 321 -20.14 -6.85 -13.69
C ALA A 321 -21.41 -7.72 -13.53
N LEU A 322 -21.49 -8.50 -12.45
CA LEU A 322 -22.69 -9.27 -12.13
C LEU A 322 -23.90 -8.37 -11.84
N SER A 323 -23.70 -7.28 -11.09
CA SER A 323 -24.75 -6.30 -10.83
C SER A 323 -25.25 -5.63 -12.12
N ASP A 324 -24.35 -5.30 -13.04
CA ASP A 324 -24.69 -4.60 -14.29
C ASP A 324 -25.45 -5.51 -15.27
N VAL A 325 -25.08 -6.79 -15.34
CA VAL A 325 -25.63 -7.74 -16.33
C VAL A 325 -26.84 -8.51 -15.79
N GLU A 326 -26.79 -8.92 -14.53
CA GLU A 326 -27.74 -9.87 -13.93
C GLU A 326 -28.52 -9.27 -12.74
N GLY A 327 -28.20 -8.03 -12.36
CA GLY A 327 -28.80 -7.34 -11.22
C GLY A 327 -28.50 -8.03 -9.88
N ASP A 328 -29.32 -7.69 -8.89
CA ASP A 328 -29.26 -8.24 -7.53
C ASP A 328 -29.26 -9.78 -7.50
N ALA A 329 -29.94 -10.44 -8.45
CA ALA A 329 -30.01 -11.89 -8.50
C ALA A 329 -28.66 -12.55 -8.88
N GLY A 330 -27.87 -11.91 -9.74
CA GLY A 330 -26.54 -12.41 -10.11
C GLY A 330 -25.55 -12.29 -8.96
N VAL A 331 -25.53 -11.12 -8.31
CA VAL A 331 -24.71 -10.88 -7.12
C VAL A 331 -25.10 -11.84 -6.00
N GLU A 332 -26.40 -11.99 -5.69
CA GLU A 332 -26.86 -12.92 -4.65
C GLU A 332 -26.41 -14.36 -4.93
N ARG A 333 -26.50 -14.84 -6.18
CA ARG A 333 -26.00 -16.19 -6.54
C ARG A 333 -24.50 -16.32 -6.28
N ALA A 334 -23.71 -15.30 -6.64
CA ALA A 334 -22.27 -15.32 -6.42
C ALA A 334 -21.91 -15.32 -4.93
N LEU A 335 -22.61 -14.52 -4.11
CA LEU A 335 -22.45 -14.51 -2.66
C LEU A 335 -22.74 -15.91 -2.07
N ARG A 336 -23.85 -16.54 -2.48
CA ARG A 336 -24.19 -17.89 -2.03
C ARG A 336 -23.18 -18.95 -2.45
N ALA A 337 -22.68 -18.86 -3.68
CA ALA A 337 -21.61 -19.75 -4.15
C ALA A 337 -20.29 -19.55 -3.40
N ALA A 338 -20.04 -18.34 -2.88
CA ALA A 338 -18.90 -18.01 -2.03
C ALA A 338 -19.10 -18.39 -0.55
N GLY A 339 -20.24 -18.98 -0.17
CA GLY A 339 -20.50 -19.51 1.17
C GLY A 339 -21.37 -18.64 2.09
N PHE A 340 -22.12 -17.69 1.54
CA PHE A 340 -23.06 -16.83 2.28
C PHE A 340 -24.55 -17.22 2.17
#